data_AF-V8D3V3-F1
#
_entry.id   AF-V8D3V3-F1
#
_cell.length_a   1.000
_cell.length_b   1.000
_cell.length_c   1.000
_cell.angle_alpha   90.00
_cell.angle_beta   90.00
_cell.angle_gamma   90.00
#
_symmetry.space_group_name_H-M   'P 1'
#
loop_
_entity.id
_entity.type
_entity.pdbx_description
1 polymer ?
#
loop_
_entity_poly.entity_id
_entity_poly.type
_entity_poly.pdbx_seq_one_letter_code
_entity_poly.pdbx_strand_id
1 'polypeptide(L)'
;MSADAATDGSGDEVVEDLLERLGSHNPTRAAHPVEVQELAVSAVRELLRNTGMSVSAAATEVAVSIGCGVTTVLRWCKLAGVGRDDTLGVREREYEARLAVAQRINRELTDLARRHYRDGL
;
A
#
# COMPACT_ATOMS: atom_id res chain seq x y z
N MET A 1 -41.35 -8.63 45.46
CA MET A 1 -41.39 -8.03 44.11
C MET A 1 -40.83 -6.62 44.19
N SER A 2 -39.69 -6.36 43.55
CA SER A 2 -39.38 -5.11 42.83
C SER A 2 -37.98 -5.27 42.24
N ALA A 3 -37.97 -5.50 40.93
CA ALA A 3 -36.83 -5.21 40.08
C ALA A 3 -36.81 -3.69 39.84
N ASP A 4 -35.63 -3.08 39.73
CA ASP A 4 -35.33 -2.35 38.51
C ASP A 4 -33.84 -2.04 38.42
N ALA A 5 -33.30 -2.44 37.27
CA ALA A 5 -31.98 -2.12 36.79
C ALA A 5 -32.07 -0.83 35.98
N ALA A 6 -31.16 0.11 36.21
CA ALA A 6 -30.90 1.22 35.30
C ALA A 6 -29.45 1.70 35.48
N THR A 7 -28.51 0.98 34.85
CA THR A 7 -27.25 1.58 34.41
C THR A 7 -27.46 1.98 32.95
N ASP A 8 -27.73 3.27 32.75
CA ASP A 8 -27.73 3.90 31.43
C ASP A 8 -27.02 5.25 31.53
N GLY A 9 -26.24 5.59 30.51
CA GLY A 9 -25.34 6.75 30.45
C GLY A 9 -23.91 6.37 30.83
N SER A 10 -22.89 6.43 29.98
CA SER A 10 -22.75 7.20 28.76
C SER A 10 -21.66 6.53 27.90
N GLY A 11 -22.09 5.79 26.87
CA GLY A 11 -21.17 5.26 25.85
C GLY A 11 -20.64 6.38 24.93
N ASP A 12 -21.35 7.50 24.84
CA ASP A 12 -20.97 8.66 24.02
C ASP A 12 -19.82 9.45 24.67
N GLU A 13 -19.78 9.63 25.99
CA GLU A 13 -18.69 10.36 26.65
C GLU A 13 -17.32 9.68 26.49
N VAL A 14 -17.29 8.34 26.45
CA VAL A 14 -16.03 7.60 26.28
C VAL A 14 -15.55 7.66 24.83
N VAL A 15 -16.48 7.74 23.87
CA VAL A 15 -16.16 7.90 22.45
C VAL A 15 -15.67 9.34 22.19
N GLU A 16 -16.30 10.34 22.80
CA GLU A 16 -15.88 11.75 22.69
C GLU A 16 -14.47 11.96 23.30
N ASP A 17 -14.18 11.42 24.50
CA ASP A 17 -12.84 11.49 25.12
C ASP A 17 -11.78 10.72 24.30
N LEU A 18 -12.15 9.60 23.68
CA LEU A 18 -11.26 8.87 22.78
C LEU A 18 -10.99 9.65 21.48
N LEU A 19 -12.00 10.34 20.94
CA LEU A 19 -11.88 11.20 19.76
C LEU A 19 -11.05 12.46 20.07
N GLU A 20 -11.24 13.09 21.23
CA GLU A 20 -10.43 14.24 21.69
C GLU A 20 -8.97 13.85 21.91
N ARG A 21 -8.71 12.69 22.52
CA ARG A 21 -7.34 12.19 22.74
C ARG A 21 -6.64 11.83 21.42
N LEU A 22 -7.36 11.36 20.41
CA LEU A 22 -6.84 11.14 19.07
C LEU A 22 -6.63 12.46 18.29
N GLY A 23 -7.44 13.48 18.56
CA GLY A 23 -7.39 14.81 17.95
C GLY A 23 -6.26 15.73 18.43
N SER A 24 -5.63 15.44 19.57
CA SER A 24 -4.56 16.26 20.16
C SER A 24 -3.17 16.11 19.49
N HIS A 25 -3.11 16.22 18.17
CA HIS A 25 -1.83 16.29 17.46
C HIS A 25 -1.36 17.74 17.33
N ASN A 26 -0.48 18.14 18.25
CA ASN A 26 0.46 19.28 18.16
C ASN A 26 -0.07 20.55 17.44
N PRO A 27 -0.55 21.58 18.18
CA PRO A 27 -1.27 22.74 17.63
C PRO A 27 -0.44 23.65 16.69
N THR A 28 0.87 23.42 16.58
CA THR A 28 1.77 24.17 15.69
C THR A 28 1.85 23.58 14.28
N ARG A 29 1.30 22.38 14.05
CA ARG A 29 1.31 21.74 12.73
C ARG A 29 -0.05 21.97 12.08
N ALA A 30 -0.13 22.97 11.21
CA ALA A 30 -1.35 23.20 10.42
C ALA A 30 -1.80 21.88 9.80
N ALA A 31 -3.04 21.46 10.10
CA ALA A 31 -3.61 20.26 9.53
C ALA A 31 -3.63 20.42 8.00
N HIS A 32 -3.12 19.43 7.27
CA HIS A 32 -3.24 19.44 5.82
C HIS A 32 -4.72 19.35 5.44
N PRO A 33 -5.18 20.08 4.42
CA PRO A 33 -6.54 19.94 3.89
C PRO A 33 -6.81 18.49 3.49
N VAL A 34 -8.05 18.03 3.68
CA VAL A 34 -8.46 16.64 3.37
C VAL A 34 -8.22 16.33 1.89
N GLU A 35 -8.41 17.32 1.02
CA GLU A 35 -8.19 17.23 -0.42
C GLU A 35 -6.72 16.90 -0.75
N VAL A 36 -5.78 17.46 0.01
CA VAL A 36 -4.35 17.17 -0.15
C VAL A 36 -4.03 15.74 0.27
N GLN A 37 -4.64 15.27 1.35
CA GLN A 37 -4.50 13.89 1.80
C GLN A 37 -5.07 12.90 0.76
N GLU A 38 -6.26 13.17 0.23
CA GLU A 38 -6.89 12.31 -0.78
C GLU A 38 -6.08 12.27 -2.09
N LEU A 39 -5.59 13.43 -2.55
CA LEU A 39 -4.74 13.51 -3.73
C LEU A 39 -3.44 12.72 -3.54
N ALA A 40 -2.79 12.86 -2.38
CA ALA A 40 -1.57 12.12 -2.06
C ALA A 40 -1.79 10.60 -2.06
N VAL A 41 -2.87 10.13 -1.43
CA VAL A 41 -3.22 8.70 -1.40
C VAL A 41 -3.53 8.17 -2.79
N SER A 42 -4.26 8.93 -3.60
CA SER A 42 -4.58 8.56 -4.98
C SER A 42 -3.32 8.42 -5.83
N ALA A 43 -2.41 9.40 -5.76
CA ALA A 43 -1.15 9.39 -6.49
C ALA A 43 -0.24 8.21 -6.09
N VAL A 44 -0.16 7.89 -4.79
CA VAL A 44 0.60 6.71 -4.34
C VAL A 44 -0.01 5.43 -4.92
N ARG A 45 -1.34 5.26 -4.90
CA ARG A 45 -1.99 4.09 -5.50
C ARG A 45 -1.71 3.99 -7.01
N GLU A 46 -1.73 5.11 -7.72
CA GLU A 46 -1.42 5.13 -9.14
C GLU A 46 0.02 4.69 -9.43
N LEU A 47 0.99 5.22 -8.68
CA LEU A 47 2.39 4.78 -8.79
C LEU A 47 2.54 3.28 -8.54
N LEU A 48 1.88 2.74 -7.50
CA LEU A 48 1.95 1.30 -7.19
C LEU A 48 1.30 0.40 -8.24
N ARG A 49 0.23 0.87 -8.92
CA ARG A 49 -0.43 0.11 -9.99
C ARG A 49 0.34 0.14 -11.31
N ASN A 50 1.04 1.23 -11.57
CA ASN A 50 1.71 1.46 -12.85
C ASN A 50 3.20 1.08 -12.81
N THR A 51 3.75 0.82 -11.63
CA THR A 51 5.18 0.53 -11.43
C THR A 51 5.39 -0.62 -10.45
N GLY A 52 6.60 -1.18 -10.41
CA GLY A 52 7.03 -2.15 -9.40
C GLY A 52 7.50 -1.51 -8.08
N MET A 53 7.19 -0.24 -7.84
CA MET A 53 7.68 0.50 -6.66
C MET A 53 7.14 -0.10 -5.35
N SER A 54 7.91 0.09 -4.28
CA SER A 54 7.39 -0.12 -2.93
C SER A 54 6.53 1.06 -2.48
N VAL A 55 5.62 0.83 -1.53
CA VAL A 55 4.82 1.90 -0.89
C VAL A 55 5.70 3.01 -0.33
N SER A 56 6.88 2.66 0.22
CA SER A 56 7.84 3.64 0.75
C SER A 56 8.45 4.52 -0.34
N ALA A 57 8.81 3.93 -1.48
CA ALA A 57 9.36 4.67 -2.62
C ALA A 57 8.31 5.61 -3.23
N ALA A 58 7.10 5.10 -3.48
CA ALA A 58 5.99 5.91 -4.02
C ALA A 58 5.58 7.04 -3.06
N ALA A 59 5.53 6.78 -1.75
CA ALA A 59 5.24 7.80 -0.75
C ALA A 59 6.34 8.88 -0.68
N THR A 60 7.60 8.52 -0.92
CA THR A 60 8.72 9.48 -0.97
C THR A 60 8.58 10.43 -2.15
N GLU A 61 8.27 9.88 -3.33
CA GLU A 61 8.09 10.67 -4.56
C GLU A 61 6.90 11.64 -4.46
N VAL A 62 5.78 11.17 -3.92
CA VAL A 62 4.59 12.00 -3.68
C VAL A 62 4.87 13.07 -2.62
N ALA A 63 5.55 12.72 -1.52
CA ALA A 63 5.87 13.65 -0.44
C ALA A 63 6.70 14.86 -0.93
N VAL A 64 7.70 14.61 -1.79
CA VAL A 64 8.51 15.67 -2.41
C VAL A 64 7.62 16.57 -3.27
N SER A 65 6.71 15.99 -4.05
CA SER A 65 5.86 16.73 -4.99
C SER A 65 4.84 17.65 -4.30
N ILE A 66 4.33 17.25 -3.13
CA ILE A 66 3.30 18.02 -2.39
C ILE A 66 3.89 18.81 -1.21
N GLY A 67 5.21 18.79 -1.03
CA GLY A 67 5.90 19.55 0.03
C GLY A 67 5.56 19.08 1.44
N CYS A 68 5.34 17.78 1.65
CA CYS A 68 5.03 17.22 2.97
C CYS A 68 6.06 16.16 3.41
N GLY A 69 5.99 15.75 4.68
CA GLY A 69 6.87 14.71 5.20
C GLY A 69 6.47 13.31 4.70
N VAL A 70 7.45 12.51 4.28
CA VAL A 70 7.23 11.11 3.85
C VAL A 70 6.45 10.29 4.89
N THR A 71 6.76 10.47 6.17
CA THR A 71 6.06 9.79 7.28
C THR A 71 4.58 10.18 7.39
N THR A 72 4.23 11.41 7.02
CA THR A 72 2.84 11.87 6.95
C THR A 72 2.09 11.15 5.82
N VAL A 73 2.67 11.09 4.62
CA VAL A 73 2.07 10.35 3.48
C VAL A 73 1.90 8.88 3.80
N LEU A 74 2.93 8.25 4.38
CA LEU A 74 2.86 6.85 4.80
C LEU A 74 1.75 6.60 5.82
N ARG A 75 1.53 7.53 6.76
CA ARG A 75 0.40 7.47 7.71
C ARG A 75 -0.94 7.51 6.98
N TRP A 76 -1.12 8.44 6.04
CA TRP A 76 -2.36 8.53 5.24
C TRP A 76 -2.61 7.26 4.42
N CYS A 77 -1.58 6.76 3.75
CA CYS A 77 -1.63 5.50 3.00
C CYS A 77 -2.03 4.31 3.90
N LYS A 78 -1.48 4.23 5.12
CA LYS A 78 -1.82 3.19 6.09
C LYS A 78 -3.29 3.27 6.52
N LEU A 79 -3.79 4.47 6.81
CA LEU A 79 -5.20 4.68 7.19
C LEU A 79 -6.15 4.34 6.03
N ALA A 80 -5.73 4.61 4.79
CA ALA A 80 -6.49 4.31 3.57
C ALA A 80 -6.30 2.87 3.05
N GLY A 81 -5.56 2.01 3.76
CA GLY A 81 -5.35 0.60 3.38
C GLY A 81 -4.48 0.37 2.14
N VAL A 82 -3.69 1.36 1.72
CA VAL A 82 -2.84 1.28 0.51
C VAL A 82 -1.76 0.21 0.67
N GLY A 83 -1.61 -0.65 -0.34
CA GLY A 83 -0.55 -1.66 -0.43
C GLY A 83 -0.93 -3.08 -0.01
N ARG A 84 -2.17 -3.34 0.45
CA ARG A 84 -2.65 -4.73 0.65
C ARG A 84 -3.00 -5.42 -0.67
N ASP A 85 -3.70 -4.72 -1.55
CA ASP A 85 -4.18 -5.30 -2.81
C ASP A 85 -3.51 -4.67 -4.05
N ASP A 86 -3.09 -3.41 -3.97
CA ASP A 86 -2.61 -2.63 -5.13
C ASP A 86 -1.31 -3.16 -5.74
N THR A 87 -0.43 -3.78 -4.95
CA THR A 87 0.87 -4.29 -5.41
C THR A 87 0.83 -5.73 -5.89
N LEU A 88 -0.20 -6.49 -5.54
CA LEU A 88 -0.28 -7.92 -5.85
C LEU A 88 -0.37 -8.13 -7.36
N GLY A 89 -1.26 -7.40 -8.06
CA GLY A 89 -1.44 -7.57 -9.51
C GLY A 89 -0.26 -7.13 -10.37
N VAL A 90 0.57 -6.17 -9.93
CA VAL A 90 1.78 -5.79 -10.69
C VAL A 90 2.90 -6.78 -10.46
N ARG A 91 3.13 -7.18 -9.21
CA ARG A 91 4.15 -8.19 -8.89
C ARG A 91 3.82 -9.53 -9.51
N GLU A 92 2.57 -9.95 -9.47
CA GLU A 92 2.12 -11.20 -10.09
C GLU A 92 2.39 -11.18 -11.60
N ARG A 93 2.01 -10.11 -12.32
CA ARG A 93 2.35 -9.93 -13.73
C ARG A 93 3.85 -9.92 -14.00
N GLU A 94 4.64 -9.30 -13.12
CA GLU A 94 6.09 -9.30 -13.21
C GLU A 94 6.68 -10.71 -13.01
N TYR A 95 6.18 -11.47 -12.04
CA TYR A 95 6.59 -12.85 -11.78
C TYR A 95 6.20 -13.79 -12.91
N GLU A 96 5.00 -13.65 -13.45
CA GLU A 96 4.53 -14.39 -14.63
C GLU A 96 5.43 -14.12 -15.84
N ALA A 97 5.77 -12.86 -16.09
CA ALA A 97 6.68 -12.49 -17.17
C ALA A 97 8.08 -13.10 -16.98
N ARG A 98 8.63 -13.02 -15.76
CA ARG A 98 9.93 -13.63 -15.42
C ARG A 98 9.90 -15.15 -15.61
N LEU A 99 8.82 -15.81 -15.17
CA LEU A 99 8.63 -17.25 -15.33
C LEU A 99 8.55 -17.65 -16.81
N ALA A 100 7.79 -16.90 -17.61
CA ALA A 100 7.67 -17.14 -19.05
C ALA A 100 9.01 -17.04 -19.78
N VAL A 101 9.85 -16.06 -19.42
CA VAL A 101 11.21 -15.92 -19.95
C VAL A 101 12.08 -17.11 -19.53
N ALA A 102 12.06 -17.50 -18.26
CA ALA A 102 12.83 -18.64 -17.77
C ALA A 102 12.44 -19.95 -18.47
N GLN A 103 11.14 -20.18 -18.66
CA GLN A 103 10.63 -21.33 -19.40
C GLN A 103 11.05 -21.32 -20.87
N ARG A 104 11.04 -20.15 -21.52
CA ARG A 104 11.53 -20.02 -22.90
C ARG A 104 13.01 -20.39 -23.00
N ILE A 105 13.84 -19.82 -22.12
CA ILE A 105 15.29 -20.11 -22.09
C ILE A 105 15.53 -21.60 -21.88
N ASN A 106 14.81 -22.23 -20.94
CA ASN A 106 14.96 -23.65 -20.66
C ASN A 106 14.62 -24.52 -21.90
N ARG A 107 13.53 -24.19 -22.61
CA ARG A 107 13.18 -24.88 -23.87
C ARG A 107 14.29 -24.73 -24.91
N GLU A 108 14.77 -23.52 -25.13
CA GLU A 108 15.84 -23.27 -26.12
C GLU A 108 17.14 -24.01 -25.78
N LEU A 109 17.54 -24.02 -24.50
CA LEU A 109 18.71 -24.77 -24.03
C LEU A 109 18.54 -26.29 -24.18
N THR A 110 17.35 -26.80 -23.87
CA THR A 110 17.02 -28.23 -24.05
C THR A 110 17.09 -28.63 -25.51
N ASP A 111 16.56 -27.81 -26.41
CA ASP A 111 16.60 -28.07 -27.85
C ASP A 111 18.01 -27.92 -28.43
N LEU A 112 18.82 -26.99 -27.90
CA LEU A 112 20.24 -26.87 -28.25
C LEU A 112 21.02 -28.12 -27.81
N ALA A 113 20.83 -28.60 -26.59
CA ALA A 113 21.47 -29.80 -26.09
C ALA A 113 21.11 -31.03 -26.94
N ARG A 114 19.82 -31.19 -27.30
CA ARG A 114 19.36 -32.29 -28.18
C ARG A 114 20.00 -32.24 -29.57
N ARG A 115 20.20 -31.06 -30.14
CA ARG A 115 20.90 -30.90 -31.43
C ARG A 115 22.37 -31.29 -31.30
N HIS A 116 23.07 -30.81 -30.27
CA HIS A 116 24.46 -31.21 -30.01
C HIS A 116 24.63 -32.72 -29.82
N TYR A 117 23.73 -33.38 -29.10
CA TYR A 117 23.77 -34.84 -28.95
C TYR A 117 23.50 -35.59 -30.27
N ARG A 118 22.72 -35.00 -31.18
CA ARG A 118 22.41 -35.59 -32.49
C ARG A 118 23.55 -35.43 -33.48
N ASP A 119 24.25 -34.30 -33.44
CA ASP A 119 25.34 -33.98 -34.37
C ASP A 119 26.70 -34.54 -33.92
N GLY A 120 26.77 -35.10 -32.71
CA GLY A 120 27.97 -35.74 -32.13
C GLY A 120 28.01 -37.28 -32.24
N LEU A 121 27.08 -37.88 -32.98
CA LEU A 121 27.02 -39.31 -33.39
C LEU A 121 27.23 -39.42 -34.90
#